data_AF-A0A918U0V6-F1
#
_entry.id   AF-A0A918U0V6-F1
#
_cell.length_a   1.000
_cell.length_b   1.000
_cell.length_c   1.000
_cell.angle_alpha   90.00
_cell.angle_beta   90.00
_cell.angle_gamma   90.00
#
_symmetry.space_group_name_H-M   'P 1'
#
loop_
_entity.id
_entity.type
_entity.pdbx_description
1 polymer ?
#
loop_
_entity_poly.entity_id
_entity_poly.type
_entity_poly.pdbx_seq_one_letter_code
_entity_poly.pdbx_strand_id
1 'polypeptide(L)'
;MAVTLVETQGLVSMSDEARLRWMAQGGTTRQPTVVLLHGGPGLPDYLGDVAPMVADLASVYRYDQRGMGRSPWRGTHSFARHVDDLAELLDAWDAPKAVLIGHSYGTDLASRFCLRHSDRVAAMLLMCGPFVGDWRTRYRAERGRRMSAAQQERLRAVEELPQRTQEQEVELLTPAWFTDHSDPERGWRWAAQGARRRRPVNWSMNGELGEERRADPLDERLAELRARLPAQTELLSGADYGPYPSGCGSSSRA
;
A
#
# COMPACT_ATOMS: atom_id res chain seq x y z
N MET A 1 -28.63 -0.98 -9.80
CA MET A 1 -28.23 0.29 -10.47
C MET A 1 -26.85 0.64 -9.96
N ALA A 2 -25.87 0.83 -10.83
CA ALA A 2 -24.54 1.25 -10.40
C ALA A 2 -24.63 2.73 -9.99
N VAL A 3 -24.42 3.00 -8.69
CA VAL A 3 -24.24 4.38 -8.22
C VAL A 3 -22.90 4.84 -8.76
N THR A 4 -22.90 5.77 -9.70
CA THR A 4 -21.67 6.42 -10.14
C THR A 4 -21.21 7.33 -9.00
N LEU A 5 -20.33 6.81 -8.14
CA LEU A 5 -19.74 7.58 -7.06
C LEU A 5 -18.82 8.64 -7.68
N VAL A 6 -19.19 9.91 -7.52
CA VAL A 6 -18.39 11.05 -8.00
C VAL A 6 -17.11 11.13 -7.16
N GLU A 7 -15.96 11.07 -7.82
CA GLU A 7 -14.67 11.33 -7.17
C GLU A 7 -14.48 12.84 -7.01
N THR A 8 -14.24 13.27 -5.77
CA THR A 8 -13.82 14.64 -5.45
C THR A 8 -12.31 14.66 -5.30
N GLN A 9 -11.65 15.76 -5.62
CA GLN A 9 -10.21 15.89 -5.41
C GLN A 9 -9.85 17.32 -4.98
N GLY A 10 -8.71 17.46 -4.31
CA GLY A 10 -8.22 18.74 -3.85
C GLY A 10 -6.73 18.74 -3.56
N LEU A 11 -6.25 19.87 -3.03
CA LEU A 11 -4.90 20.06 -2.55
C LEU A 11 -4.96 20.56 -1.11
N VAL A 12 -4.09 20.05 -0.25
CA VAL A 12 -3.86 20.59 1.08
C VAL A 12 -2.41 21.08 1.15
N SER A 13 -2.21 22.26 1.72
CA SER A 13 -0.87 22.78 2.04
C SER A 13 -0.48 22.29 3.42
N MET A 14 0.67 21.62 3.52
CA MET A 14 1.26 21.16 4.77
C MET A 14 1.99 22.31 5.48
N SER A 15 2.31 22.10 6.75
CA SER A 15 3.06 22.99 7.62
C SER A 15 4.44 23.39 7.08
N ASP A 16 5.04 22.55 6.24
CA ASP A 16 6.33 22.78 5.58
C ASP A 16 6.19 23.18 4.10
N GLU A 17 5.05 23.77 3.75
CA GLU A 17 4.72 24.31 2.43
C GLU A 17 4.54 23.27 1.30
N ALA A 18 4.75 21.98 1.60
CA ALA A 18 4.42 20.93 0.65
C ALA A 18 2.92 20.94 0.32
N ARG A 19 2.58 20.65 -0.94
CA ARG A 19 1.19 20.58 -1.39
C ARG A 19 0.85 19.15 -1.75
N LEU A 20 -0.06 18.54 -1.00
CA LEU A 20 -0.48 17.16 -1.22
C LEU A 20 -1.82 17.10 -1.93
N ARG A 21 -1.86 16.41 -3.07
CA ARG A 21 -3.11 16.10 -3.77
C ARG A 21 -3.82 14.95 -3.09
N TRP A 22 -5.12 15.11 -2.88
CA TRP A 22 -5.99 14.06 -2.39
C TRP A 22 -7.18 13.84 -3.34
N MET A 23 -7.74 12.64 -3.25
CA MET A 23 -8.96 12.20 -3.92
C MET A 23 -9.89 11.55 -2.88
N ALA A 24 -11.19 11.79 -2.97
CA ALA A 24 -12.20 11.21 -2.09
C ALA A 24 -13.38 10.63 -2.87
N GLN A 25 -13.92 9.52 -2.38
CA GLN A 25 -15.14 8.87 -2.88
C GLN A 25 -16.05 8.51 -1.71
N GLY A 26 -17.36 8.31 -1.97
CA GLY A 26 -18.32 7.95 -0.91
C GLY A 26 -18.85 9.12 -0.08
N GLY A 27 -18.62 10.34 -0.55
CA GLY A 27 -18.85 11.57 0.21
C GLY A 27 -17.66 11.93 1.11
N THR A 28 -17.74 13.08 1.77
CA THR A 28 -16.68 13.61 2.66
C THR A 28 -17.16 13.86 4.09
N THR A 29 -18.38 13.42 4.42
CA THR A 29 -19.03 13.73 5.71
C THR A 29 -19.19 12.50 6.61
N ARG A 30 -19.02 11.28 6.09
CA ARG A 30 -19.12 10.05 6.88
C ARG A 30 -17.86 9.83 7.69
N GLN A 31 -18.04 9.44 8.96
CA GLN A 31 -16.97 9.15 9.90
C GLN A 31 -17.19 7.77 10.58
N PRO A 32 -16.12 7.05 10.98
CA PRO A 32 -14.73 7.36 10.70
C PRO A 32 -14.42 7.26 9.20
N THR A 33 -13.60 8.18 8.70
CA THR A 33 -13.15 8.15 7.31
C THR A 33 -12.22 6.96 7.07
N VAL A 34 -12.17 6.45 5.85
CA VAL A 34 -11.20 5.43 5.42
C VAL A 34 -10.08 6.13 4.66
N VAL A 35 -8.82 5.87 5.00
CA VAL A 35 -7.67 6.36 4.25
C VAL A 35 -6.92 5.18 3.64
N LEU A 36 -6.82 5.15 2.31
CA LEU A 36 -6.01 4.15 1.61
C LEU A 36 -4.58 4.66 1.45
N LEU A 37 -3.63 3.89 1.96
CA LEU A 37 -2.20 4.20 1.90
C LEU A 37 -1.54 3.27 0.87
N HIS A 38 -1.14 3.86 -0.26
CA HIS A 38 -0.49 3.10 -1.33
C HIS A 38 0.90 2.60 -0.92
N GLY A 39 1.31 1.51 -1.56
CA GLY A 39 2.64 0.93 -1.39
C GLY A 39 3.67 1.47 -2.38
N GLY A 40 4.85 0.86 -2.39
CA GLY A 40 6.02 1.30 -3.16
C GLY A 40 6.48 2.70 -2.73
N PRO A 41 7.48 2.84 -1.85
CA PRO A 41 7.98 4.17 -1.51
C PRO A 41 8.48 4.82 -2.81
N GLY A 42 7.98 6.01 -3.11
CA GLY A 42 8.24 6.69 -4.37
C GLY A 42 7.30 6.35 -5.54
N LEU A 43 6.29 5.49 -5.39
CA LEU A 43 5.24 5.30 -6.40
C LEU A 43 4.07 6.28 -6.18
N PRO A 44 3.45 6.82 -7.23
CA PRO A 44 2.17 7.53 -7.12
C PRO A 44 1.04 6.58 -6.72
N ASP A 45 -0.06 7.15 -6.24
CA ASP A 45 -1.24 6.40 -5.87
C ASP A 45 -1.76 5.53 -7.05
N TYR A 46 -2.14 4.30 -6.70
CA TYR A 46 -2.70 3.31 -7.61
C TYR A 46 -3.90 2.57 -7.02
N LEU A 47 -4.43 3.02 -5.88
CA LEU A 47 -5.53 2.35 -5.17
C LEU A 47 -6.91 2.86 -5.63
N GLY A 48 -6.99 3.47 -6.81
CA GLY A 48 -8.23 4.05 -7.35
C GLY A 48 -9.30 3.03 -7.69
N ASP A 49 -8.89 1.80 -8.04
CA ASP A 49 -9.83 0.71 -8.26
C ASP A 49 -10.31 0.08 -6.94
N VAL A 50 -9.61 0.33 -5.83
CA VAL A 50 -9.96 -0.19 -4.49
C VAL A 50 -10.93 0.75 -3.77
N ALA A 51 -10.77 2.07 -3.91
CA ALA A 51 -11.64 3.02 -3.20
C ALA A 51 -13.15 2.83 -3.46
N PRO A 52 -13.63 2.58 -4.70
CA PRO A 52 -15.04 2.30 -4.95
C PRO A 52 -15.58 1.08 -4.22
N MET A 53 -14.73 0.10 -3.88
CA MET A 53 -15.16 -1.14 -3.21
C MET A 53 -15.69 -0.92 -1.79
N VAL A 54 -15.30 0.20 -1.16
CA VAL A 54 -15.69 0.55 0.22
C VAL A 54 -16.39 1.91 0.32
N ALA A 55 -16.50 2.65 -0.78
CA ALA A 55 -17.06 3.99 -0.80
C ALA A 55 -18.59 4.05 -0.58
N ASP A 56 -19.31 2.93 -0.75
CA ASP A 56 -20.71 2.86 -0.32
C ASP A 56 -20.87 2.79 1.20
N LEU A 57 -19.79 2.47 1.94
CA LEU A 57 -19.79 2.28 3.39
C LEU A 57 -19.19 3.48 4.15
N ALA A 58 -18.25 4.21 3.56
CA ALA A 58 -17.52 5.29 4.24
C ALA A 58 -17.09 6.40 3.27
N SER A 59 -16.66 7.54 3.83
CA SER A 59 -15.84 8.51 3.08
C SER A 59 -14.47 7.86 2.88
N VAL A 60 -14.00 7.76 1.64
CA VAL A 60 -12.73 7.08 1.32
C VAL A 60 -11.77 8.08 0.72
N TYR A 61 -10.71 8.39 1.45
CA TYR A 61 -9.64 9.26 1.00
C TYR A 61 -8.44 8.46 0.50
N ARG A 62 -7.82 9.01 -0.52
CA ARG A 62 -6.53 8.61 -1.08
C ARG A 62 -5.74 9.89 -1.29
N TYR A 63 -4.42 9.80 -1.27
CA TYR A 63 -3.58 10.93 -1.60
C TYR A 63 -2.31 10.48 -2.30
N ASP A 64 -1.80 11.35 -3.16
CA ASP A 64 -0.45 11.23 -3.67
C ASP A 64 0.48 11.57 -2.49
N GLN A 65 1.14 10.57 -1.91
CA GLN A 65 2.11 10.80 -0.83
C GLN A 65 3.20 11.79 -1.30
N ARG A 66 3.80 12.51 -0.35
CA ARG A 66 4.80 13.56 -0.62
C ARG A 66 5.90 13.08 -1.57
N GLY A 67 6.17 13.85 -2.61
CA GLY A 67 7.21 13.58 -3.63
C GLY A 67 6.73 12.75 -4.81
N MET A 68 5.44 12.41 -4.88
CA MET A 68 4.86 11.52 -5.88
C MET A 68 3.66 12.13 -6.56
N GLY A 69 3.33 11.60 -7.75
CA GLY A 69 2.12 11.98 -8.48
C GLY A 69 2.04 13.48 -8.70
N ARG A 70 0.98 14.11 -8.20
CA ARG A 70 0.79 15.57 -8.25
C ARG A 70 1.11 16.28 -6.93
N SER A 71 1.88 15.64 -6.07
CA SER A 71 2.39 16.15 -4.78
C SER A 71 3.93 16.32 -4.83
N PRO A 72 4.48 17.24 -5.62
CA PRO A 72 5.92 17.36 -5.81
C PRO A 72 6.64 17.76 -4.51
N TRP A 73 7.83 17.21 -4.30
CA TRP A 73 8.73 17.57 -3.21
C TRP A 73 10.18 17.35 -3.65
N ARG A 74 11.10 18.18 -3.15
CA ARG A 74 12.54 18.11 -3.50
C ARG A 74 13.45 17.98 -2.28
N GLY A 75 12.91 18.02 -1.07
CA GLY A 75 13.67 17.80 0.15
C GLY A 75 13.81 16.32 0.48
N THR A 76 14.49 16.03 1.59
CA THR A 76 14.64 14.68 2.12
C THR A 76 13.30 14.09 2.55
N HIS A 77 13.17 12.78 2.38
CA HIS A 77 12.04 12.00 2.87
C HIS A 77 12.41 11.26 4.15
N SER A 78 11.51 11.31 5.13
CA SER A 78 11.58 10.47 6.33
C SER A 78 10.20 9.93 6.67
N PHE A 79 10.14 8.76 7.31
CA PHE A 79 8.87 8.23 7.81
C PHE A 79 8.19 9.20 8.75
N ALA A 80 8.94 9.85 9.64
CA ALA A 80 8.40 10.85 10.55
C ALA A 80 7.61 11.93 9.80
N ARG A 81 8.16 12.46 8.70
CA ARG A 81 7.48 13.47 7.87
C ARG A 81 6.27 12.92 7.13
N HIS A 82 6.32 11.69 6.60
CA HIS A 82 5.16 11.06 5.97
C HIS A 82 4.04 10.76 6.97
N VAL A 83 4.38 10.46 8.22
CA VAL A 83 3.40 10.31 9.31
C VAL A 83 2.82 11.68 9.70
N ASP A 84 3.63 12.73 9.74
CA ASP A 84 3.16 14.12 9.98
C ASP A 84 2.19 14.56 8.87
N ASP A 85 2.52 14.27 7.61
CA ASP A 85 1.65 14.55 6.46
C ASP A 85 0.28 13.88 6.61
N LEU A 86 0.23 12.62 7.05
CA LEU A 86 -1.04 11.92 7.28
C LEU A 86 -1.84 12.57 8.42
N ALA A 87 -1.19 13.00 9.50
CA ALA A 87 -1.87 13.68 10.60
C ALA A 87 -2.47 15.02 10.15
N GLU A 88 -1.68 15.82 9.42
CA GLU A 88 -2.13 17.11 8.88
C GLU A 88 -3.25 16.97 7.85
N LEU A 89 -3.21 15.92 7.02
CA LEU A 89 -4.31 15.62 6.11
C LEU A 89 -5.60 15.26 6.86
N LEU A 90 -5.51 14.46 7.92
CA LEU A 90 -6.67 14.14 8.75
C LEU A 90 -7.26 15.40 9.40
N ASP A 91 -6.42 16.33 9.87
CA ASP A 91 -6.87 17.61 10.41
C ASP A 91 -7.55 18.47 9.33
N ALA A 92 -6.96 18.55 8.13
CA ALA A 92 -7.53 19.28 7.00
C ALA A 92 -8.85 18.71 6.47
N TRP A 93 -9.10 17.41 6.68
CA TRP A 93 -10.35 16.74 6.33
C TRP A 93 -11.37 16.71 7.48
N ASP A 94 -11.10 17.37 8.61
CA ASP A 94 -11.91 17.30 9.83
C ASP A 94 -12.21 15.85 10.24
N ALA A 95 -11.17 15.00 10.15
CA ALA A 95 -11.21 13.57 10.45
C ALA A 95 -10.44 13.30 11.76
N PRO A 96 -11.11 13.37 12.92
CA PRO A 96 -10.45 13.13 14.21
C PRO A 96 -9.97 11.68 14.35
N LYS A 97 -10.60 10.72 13.66
CA LYS A 97 -10.12 9.34 13.57
C LYS A 97 -10.31 8.78 12.17
N ALA A 98 -9.44 7.84 11.78
CA ALA A 98 -9.54 7.16 10.50
C ALA A 98 -9.37 5.64 10.62
N VAL A 99 -10.01 4.92 9.70
CA VAL A 99 -9.66 3.55 9.37
C VAL A 99 -8.52 3.59 8.35
N LEU A 100 -7.38 2.99 8.68
CA LEU A 100 -6.21 2.98 7.80
C LEU A 100 -6.13 1.66 7.05
N ILE A 101 -6.19 1.72 5.72
CA ILE A 101 -5.98 0.55 4.86
C ILE A 101 -4.65 0.75 4.14
N GLY A 102 -3.62 0.04 4.60
CA GLY A 102 -2.30 0.10 3.98
C GLY A 102 -2.09 -1.05 3.00
N HIS A 103 -1.35 -0.79 1.92
CA HIS A 103 -0.80 -1.82 1.05
C HIS A 103 0.73 -1.72 0.98
N SER A 104 1.44 -2.84 1.18
CA SER A 104 2.89 -2.96 0.99
C SER A 104 3.75 -1.93 1.75
N TYR A 105 4.09 -0.77 1.20
CA TYR A 105 4.76 0.29 1.99
C TYR A 105 3.77 1.09 2.84
N GLY A 106 2.54 1.28 2.36
CA GLY A 106 1.53 2.05 3.08
C GLY A 106 1.12 1.44 4.42
N THR A 107 1.35 0.14 4.59
CA THR A 107 1.22 -0.57 5.87
C THR A 107 2.34 -0.25 6.87
N ASP A 108 3.55 0.10 6.40
CA ASP A 108 4.66 0.59 7.24
C ASP A 108 4.27 1.96 7.80
N LEU A 109 3.83 2.82 6.87
CA LEU A 109 3.30 4.14 7.17
C LEU A 109 2.13 4.08 8.14
N ALA A 110 1.16 3.18 7.92
CA ALA A 110 0.03 2.97 8.82
C ALA A 110 0.47 2.55 10.23
N SER A 111 1.43 1.63 10.31
CA SER A 111 1.94 1.11 11.58
C SER A 111 2.72 2.16 12.35
N ARG A 112 3.57 2.94 11.67
CA ARG A 112 4.29 4.07 12.27
C ARG A 112 3.36 5.20 12.68
N PHE A 113 2.28 5.44 11.92
CA PHE A 113 1.23 6.35 12.32
C PHE A 113 0.52 5.87 13.58
N CYS A 114 0.16 4.59 13.67
CA CYS A 114 -0.44 4.01 14.88
C CYS A 114 0.50 4.10 16.10
N LEU A 115 1.81 3.88 15.92
CA LEU A 115 2.79 4.04 16.99
C LEU A 115 2.79 5.44 17.59
N ARG A 116 2.58 6.49 16.78
CA ARG A 116 2.64 7.89 17.24
C ARG A 116 1.29 8.52 17.55
N HIS A 117 0.23 8.08 16.88
CA HIS A 117 -1.11 8.67 16.90
C HIS A 117 -2.21 7.61 17.06
N SER A 118 -2.00 6.62 17.94
CA SER A 118 -2.94 5.51 18.17
C SER A 118 -4.37 5.96 18.47
N ASP A 119 -4.54 7.10 19.12
CA ASP A 119 -5.84 7.70 19.44
C ASP A 119 -6.61 8.17 18.19
N ARG A 120 -5.89 8.45 17.10
CA ARG A 120 -6.42 8.87 15.78
C ARG A 120 -6.74 7.67 14.86
N VAL A 121 -6.50 6.43 15.29
CA VAL A 121 -6.74 5.23 14.48
C VAL A 121 -7.96 4.48 14.99
N ALA A 122 -9.01 4.39 14.17
CA ALA A 122 -10.25 3.68 14.51
C ALA A 122 -10.14 2.17 14.24
N ALA A 123 -9.51 1.79 13.13
CA ALA A 123 -9.27 0.41 12.73
C ALA A 123 -8.13 0.36 11.70
N MET A 124 -7.55 -0.81 11.49
CA MET A 124 -6.46 -1.01 10.52
C MET A 124 -6.66 -2.28 9.69
N LEU A 125 -6.40 -2.18 8.39
CA LEU A 125 -6.24 -3.33 7.49
C LEU A 125 -4.87 -3.23 6.84
N LEU A 126 -3.98 -4.18 7.13
CA LEU A 126 -2.63 -4.19 6.60
C LEU A 126 -2.46 -5.27 5.54
N MET A 127 -2.37 -4.87 4.27
CA MET A 127 -2.34 -5.76 3.12
C MET A 127 -0.94 -5.92 2.54
N CYS A 128 -0.52 -7.17 2.31
CA CYS A 128 0.73 -7.52 1.62
C CYS A 128 1.95 -6.79 2.21
N GLY A 129 1.96 -6.66 3.54
CA GLY A 129 2.89 -5.84 4.29
C GLY A 129 4.19 -6.54 4.68
N PRO A 130 5.37 -5.96 4.42
CA PRO A 130 6.67 -6.56 4.74
C PRO A 130 7.16 -6.33 6.20
N PHE A 131 6.38 -6.65 7.25
CA PHE A 131 6.70 -6.18 8.63
C PHE A 131 6.84 -7.20 9.74
N VAL A 132 6.47 -8.46 9.51
CA VAL A 132 6.47 -9.41 10.63
C VAL A 132 7.13 -10.70 10.21
N GLY A 133 8.29 -10.95 10.81
CA GLY A 133 9.02 -12.20 10.67
C GLY A 133 9.50 -12.46 9.24
N ASP A 134 9.72 -13.74 8.93
CA ASP A 134 10.30 -14.15 7.66
C ASP A 134 9.29 -14.21 6.50
N TRP A 135 8.62 -13.09 6.25
CA TRP A 135 7.66 -12.95 5.16
C TRP A 135 8.33 -13.14 3.80
N ARG A 136 9.62 -12.79 3.66
CA ARG A 136 10.37 -12.89 2.40
C ARG A 136 10.51 -14.34 1.94
N THR A 137 10.84 -15.25 2.85
CA THR A 137 10.93 -16.68 2.51
C THR A 137 9.57 -17.22 2.08
N ARG A 138 8.50 -16.91 2.83
CA ARG A 138 7.14 -17.35 2.48
C ARG A 138 6.66 -16.78 1.16
N TYR A 139 6.87 -15.48 0.94
CA TYR A 139 6.55 -14.81 -0.31
C TYR A 139 7.30 -15.44 -1.50
N ARG A 140 8.61 -15.68 -1.38
CA ARG A 140 9.41 -16.33 -2.43
C ARG A 140 8.94 -17.76 -2.72
N ALA A 141 8.64 -18.53 -1.67
CA ALA A 141 8.11 -19.88 -1.81
C ALA A 141 6.77 -19.90 -2.54
N GLU A 142 5.83 -19.04 -2.13
CA GLU A 142 4.51 -18.95 -2.76
C GLU A 142 4.59 -18.42 -4.20
N ARG A 143 5.44 -17.42 -4.45
CA ARG A 143 5.73 -16.92 -5.80
C ARG A 143 6.23 -18.05 -6.70
N GLY A 144 7.17 -18.85 -6.21
CA GLY A 144 7.68 -20.05 -6.90
C GLY A 144 6.59 -21.09 -7.16
N ARG A 145 5.76 -21.41 -6.14
CA ARG A 145 4.65 -22.37 -6.26
C ARG A 145 3.64 -21.99 -7.34
N ARG A 146 3.37 -20.68 -7.49
CA ARG A 146 2.40 -20.15 -8.45
C ARG A 146 2.92 -20.08 -9.89
N MET A 147 4.24 -20.02 -10.10
CA MET A 147 4.84 -19.93 -11.43
C MET A 147 5.22 -21.31 -12.00
N SER A 148 4.95 -21.52 -13.29
CA SER A 148 5.49 -22.67 -14.02
C SER A 148 7.02 -22.61 -14.11
N ALA A 149 7.67 -23.76 -14.35
CA ALA A 149 9.13 -23.81 -14.49
C ALA A 149 9.63 -22.86 -15.61
N ALA A 150 8.92 -22.80 -16.73
CA ALA A 150 9.23 -21.90 -17.84
C ALA A 150 9.10 -20.41 -17.44
N GLN A 151 8.08 -20.05 -16.66
CA GLN A 151 7.93 -18.68 -16.14
C GLN A 151 9.06 -18.33 -15.17
N GLN A 152 9.46 -19.27 -14.31
CA GLN A 152 10.58 -19.05 -13.37
C GLN A 152 11.91 -18.88 -14.10
N GLU A 153 12.19 -19.72 -15.10
CA GLU A 153 13.41 -19.63 -15.91
C GLU A 153 13.45 -18.31 -16.67
N ARG A 154 12.33 -17.92 -17.30
CA ARG A 154 12.26 -16.66 -18.04
C ARG A 154 12.44 -15.45 -17.14
N LEU A 155 11.81 -15.46 -15.97
CA LEU A 155 11.98 -14.41 -14.97
C LEU A 155 13.46 -14.25 -14.57
N ARG A 156 14.17 -15.34 -14.27
CA ARG A 156 15.61 -15.28 -13.93
C ARG A 156 16.43 -14.70 -15.07
N ALA A 157 16.18 -15.14 -16.30
CA ALA A 157 16.88 -14.63 -17.48
C ALA A 157 16.65 -13.12 -17.69
N VAL A 158 15.45 -12.61 -17.39
CA VAL A 158 15.16 -11.17 -17.46
C VAL A 158 15.76 -10.41 -16.27
N GLU A 159 15.74 -10.98 -15.06
CA GLU A 159 16.35 -10.41 -13.85
C GLU A 159 17.86 -10.17 -14.02
N GLU A 160 18.57 -11.04 -14.75
CA GLU A 160 20.01 -10.93 -15.00
C GLU A 160 20.39 -9.88 -16.06
N LEU A 161 19.42 -9.32 -16.79
CA LEU A 161 19.71 -8.31 -17.82
C LEU A 161 20.23 -7.01 -17.17
N PRO A 162 21.38 -6.47 -17.62
CA PRO A 162 21.94 -5.23 -17.07
C PRO A 162 21.09 -4.00 -17.42
N GLN A 163 20.39 -4.05 -18.56
CA GLN A 163 19.38 -3.07 -18.98
C GLN A 163 18.20 -3.82 -19.59
N ARG A 164 16.99 -3.35 -19.29
CA ARG A 164 15.74 -3.93 -19.80
C ARG A 164 15.03 -2.94 -20.71
N THR A 165 14.50 -3.44 -21.82
CA THR A 165 13.48 -2.71 -22.59
C THR A 165 12.20 -2.56 -21.77
N GLN A 166 11.29 -1.72 -22.22
CA GLN A 166 9.99 -1.58 -21.57
C GLN A 166 9.22 -2.91 -21.55
N GLU A 167 9.27 -3.67 -22.65
CA GLU A 167 8.62 -4.96 -22.76
C GLU A 167 9.24 -5.99 -21.82
N GLN A 168 10.57 -5.95 -21.64
CA GLN A 168 11.27 -6.81 -20.68
C GLN A 168 10.96 -6.41 -19.23
N GLU A 169 10.76 -5.12 -18.94
CA GLU A 169 10.30 -4.69 -17.62
C GLU A 169 8.86 -5.17 -17.36
N VAL A 170 7.98 -5.11 -18.36
CA VAL A 170 6.62 -5.67 -18.27
C VAL A 170 6.67 -7.18 -18.04
N GLU A 171 7.56 -7.87 -18.74
CA GLU A 171 7.80 -9.31 -18.59
C GLU A 171 8.35 -9.68 -17.21
N LEU A 172 9.16 -8.82 -16.60
CA LEU A 172 9.65 -8.97 -15.24
C LEU A 172 8.54 -8.78 -14.20
N LEU A 173 7.77 -7.70 -14.35
CA LEU A 173 6.77 -7.27 -13.36
C LEU A 173 5.51 -8.12 -13.42
N THR A 174 5.12 -8.62 -14.60
CA THR A 174 3.89 -9.42 -14.75
C THR A 174 3.91 -10.66 -13.84
N PRO A 175 4.91 -11.55 -13.87
CA PRO A 175 4.98 -12.71 -12.98
C PRO A 175 5.23 -12.32 -11.52
N ALA A 176 5.85 -11.16 -11.26
CA ALA A 176 6.05 -10.66 -9.91
C ALA A 176 4.74 -10.24 -9.22
N TRP A 177 3.80 -9.64 -9.98
CA TRP A 177 2.54 -9.12 -9.46
C TRP A 177 1.38 -10.09 -9.63
N PHE A 178 1.44 -10.99 -10.62
CA PHE A 178 0.41 -12.01 -10.83
C PHE A 178 0.20 -12.86 -9.58
N THR A 179 1.28 -13.16 -8.86
CA THR A 179 1.25 -14.03 -7.68
C THR A 179 0.48 -13.41 -6.51
N ASP A 180 0.25 -12.10 -6.53
CA ASP A 180 -0.52 -11.38 -5.52
C ASP A 180 -2.04 -11.46 -5.77
N HIS A 181 -2.47 -12.01 -6.92
CA HIS A 181 -3.87 -12.19 -7.25
C HIS A 181 -4.35 -13.61 -6.92
N SER A 182 -5.55 -13.73 -6.37
CA SER A 182 -6.16 -15.03 -6.02
C SER A 182 -6.63 -15.84 -7.22
N ASP A 183 -7.03 -15.18 -8.31
CA ASP A 183 -7.41 -15.79 -9.58
C ASP A 183 -6.22 -15.74 -10.55
N PRO A 184 -5.63 -16.90 -10.95
CA PRO A 184 -4.45 -16.91 -11.81
C PRO A 184 -4.67 -16.31 -13.21
N GLU A 185 -5.85 -16.53 -13.80
CA GLU A 185 -6.14 -16.10 -15.18
C GLU A 185 -6.45 -14.61 -15.25
N ARG A 186 -7.28 -14.10 -14.33
CA ARG A 186 -7.51 -12.65 -14.18
C ARG A 186 -6.26 -11.95 -13.68
N GLY A 187 -5.56 -12.55 -12.73
CA GLY A 187 -4.35 -12.03 -12.12
C GLY A 187 -3.24 -11.77 -13.13
N TRP A 188 -3.00 -12.69 -14.06
CA TRP A 188 -2.02 -12.48 -15.13
C TRP A 188 -2.38 -11.28 -16.00
N ARG A 189 -3.65 -11.16 -16.41
CA ARG A 189 -4.11 -10.04 -17.25
C ARG A 189 -3.98 -8.70 -16.52
N TRP A 190 -4.40 -8.63 -15.26
CA TRP A 190 -4.30 -7.42 -14.45
C TRP A 190 -2.86 -7.04 -14.15
N ALA A 191 -2.00 -8.00 -13.81
CA ALA A 191 -0.58 -7.78 -13.61
C ALA A 191 0.07 -7.24 -14.89
N ALA A 192 -0.23 -7.82 -16.05
CA ALA A 192 0.32 -7.40 -17.33
C ALA A 192 -0.19 -6.01 -17.76
N GLN A 193 -1.44 -5.67 -17.45
CA GLN A 193 -1.99 -4.33 -17.68
C GLN A 193 -1.33 -3.31 -16.73
N GLY A 194 -1.22 -3.68 -15.45
CA GLY A 194 -0.59 -2.87 -14.41
C GLY A 194 0.86 -2.56 -14.75
N ALA A 195 1.62 -3.56 -15.22
CA ALA A 195 3.03 -3.45 -15.55
C ALA A 195 3.27 -2.54 -16.75
N ARG A 196 2.33 -2.50 -17.70
CA ARG A 196 2.36 -1.56 -18.84
C ARG A 196 2.03 -0.14 -18.44
N ARG A 197 1.30 0.07 -17.33
CA ARG A 197 0.97 1.40 -16.83
C ARG A 197 2.20 2.01 -16.16
N ARG A 198 2.92 2.85 -16.91
CA ARG A 198 4.07 3.59 -16.39
C ARG A 198 3.65 4.43 -15.19
N ARG A 199 4.37 4.24 -14.10
CA ARG A 199 4.28 5.04 -12.88
C ARG A 199 5.67 5.61 -12.63
N PRO A 200 5.86 6.94 -12.69
CA PRO A 200 7.17 7.52 -12.41
C PRO A 200 7.53 7.19 -10.95
N VAL A 201 8.60 6.43 -10.77
CA VAL A 201 9.11 6.09 -9.44
C VAL A 201 10.08 7.17 -9.01
N ASN A 202 9.85 7.75 -7.84
CA ASN A 202 10.83 8.58 -7.15
C ASN A 202 11.86 7.67 -6.47
N TRP A 203 12.93 7.34 -7.21
CA TRP A 203 13.99 6.45 -6.73
C TRP A 203 14.82 7.04 -5.58
N SER A 204 14.92 8.37 -5.47
CA SER A 204 15.58 9.03 -4.33
C SER A 204 14.83 8.72 -3.04
N MET A 205 13.52 9.01 -3.02
CA MET A 205 12.66 8.68 -1.89
C MET A 205 12.68 7.18 -1.58
N ASN A 206 12.61 6.33 -2.61
CA ASN A 206 12.66 4.88 -2.43
C ASN A 206 13.91 4.44 -1.67
N GLY A 207 15.07 5.02 -2.04
CA GLY A 207 16.35 4.79 -1.38
C GLY A 207 16.35 5.28 0.05
N GLU A 208 16.03 6.56 0.28
CA GLU A 208 16.04 7.22 1.59
C GLU A 208 15.16 6.47 2.61
N LEU A 209 13.90 6.20 2.27
CA LEU A 209 12.99 5.45 3.16
C LEU A 209 13.36 3.98 3.27
N GLY A 210 13.99 3.41 2.24
CA GLY A 210 14.53 2.06 2.27
C GLY A 210 15.68 1.93 3.28
N GLU A 211 16.54 2.93 3.35
CA GLU A 211 17.64 3.05 4.32
C GLU A 211 17.10 3.26 5.74
N GLU A 212 16.19 4.22 5.93
CA GLU A 212 15.57 4.48 7.23
C GLU A 212 14.85 3.24 7.78
N ARG A 213 14.09 2.53 6.93
CA ARG A 213 13.42 1.28 7.35
C ARG A 213 14.42 0.19 7.79
N ARG A 214 15.61 0.14 7.19
CA ARG A 214 16.65 -0.82 7.60
C ARG A 214 17.31 -0.40 8.91
N ALA A 215 17.42 0.89 9.17
CA ALA A 215 18.00 1.44 10.39
C ALA A 215 17.04 1.39 11.59
N ASP A 216 15.72 1.48 11.35
CA ASP A 216 14.66 1.39 12.36
C ASP A 216 13.58 0.39 11.90
N PRO A 217 13.85 -0.92 11.98
CA PRO A 217 12.91 -1.94 11.53
C PRO A 217 11.70 -2.06 12.46
N LEU A 218 10.49 -2.17 11.90
CA LEU A 218 9.26 -2.33 12.69
C LEU A 218 9.24 -3.59 13.57
N ASP A 219 9.98 -4.65 13.20
CA ASP A 219 10.11 -5.87 14.01
C ASP A 219 10.59 -5.59 15.44
N GLU A 220 11.47 -4.60 15.62
CA GLU A 220 11.98 -4.19 16.93
C GLU A 220 10.94 -3.44 17.78
N ARG A 221 9.86 -2.98 17.14
CA ARG A 221 8.77 -2.19 17.75
C ARG A 221 7.47 -2.97 17.88
N LEU A 222 7.44 -4.26 17.55
CA LEU A 222 6.20 -5.06 17.52
C LEU A 222 5.46 -5.12 18.86
N ALA A 223 6.18 -5.21 19.98
CA ALA A 223 5.56 -5.22 21.30
C ALA A 223 4.84 -3.91 21.59
N GLU A 224 5.46 -2.78 21.26
CA GLU A 224 4.87 -1.45 21.40
C GLU A 224 3.70 -1.27 20.43
N LEU A 225 3.87 -1.67 19.16
CA LEU A 225 2.81 -1.60 18.17
C LEU A 225 1.58 -2.38 18.63
N ARG A 226 1.73 -3.64 19.06
CA ARG A 226 0.64 -4.47 19.59
C ARG A 226 -0.10 -3.82 20.76
N ALA A 227 0.60 -3.13 21.65
CA ALA A 227 -0.03 -2.43 22.77
C ALA A 227 -0.85 -1.20 22.34
N ARG A 228 -0.59 -0.68 21.14
CA ARG A 228 -1.23 0.52 20.57
C ARG A 228 -2.23 0.24 19.47
N LEU A 229 -2.25 -0.97 18.91
CA LEU A 229 -3.17 -1.36 17.84
C LEU A 229 -4.63 -1.16 18.27
N PRO A 230 -5.50 -0.62 17.41
CA PRO A 230 -6.93 -0.61 17.68
C PRO A 230 -7.44 -2.06 17.71
N ALA A 231 -8.50 -2.29 18.48
CA ALA A 231 -9.11 -3.62 18.64
C ALA A 231 -9.52 -4.25 17.30
N GLN A 232 -9.84 -3.42 16.30
CA GLN A 232 -10.15 -3.82 14.93
C GLN A 232 -8.91 -3.67 14.04
N THR A 233 -7.93 -4.55 14.23
CA THR A 233 -6.76 -4.66 13.33
C THR A 233 -6.74 -6.02 12.64
N GLU A 234 -6.71 -6.01 11.31
CA GLU A 234 -6.61 -7.22 10.49
C GLU A 234 -5.36 -7.20 9.61
N LEU A 235 -4.68 -8.34 9.54
CA LEU A 235 -3.50 -8.55 8.70
C LEU A 235 -3.87 -9.44 7.52
N LEU A 236 -3.69 -8.92 6.30
CA LEU A 236 -3.92 -9.65 5.07
C LEU A 236 -2.58 -10.01 4.43
N SER A 237 -2.06 -11.17 4.83
CA SER A 237 -0.83 -11.77 4.29
C SER A 237 -1.11 -12.39 2.92
N GLY A 238 -0.42 -11.92 1.87
CA GLY A 238 -0.52 -12.50 0.52
C GLY A 238 0.06 -13.92 0.40
N ALA A 239 0.83 -14.38 1.40
CA ALA A 239 1.55 -15.66 1.35
C ALA A 239 0.80 -16.82 2.04
N ASP A 240 -0.23 -16.54 2.85
CA ASP A 240 -0.97 -17.56 3.60
C ASP A 240 -2.21 -18.10 2.84
N TYR A 241 -2.39 -17.70 1.58
CA TYR A 241 -3.47 -18.20 0.72
C TYR A 241 -3.09 -19.50 0.01
N GLY A 242 -3.17 -20.62 0.76
CA GLY A 242 -3.38 -21.94 0.16
C GLY A 242 -4.73 -22.02 -0.57
N PRO A 243 -4.94 -22.99 -1.48
CA PRO A 243 -6.24 -23.19 -2.11
C PRO A 243 -7.25 -23.58 -1.02
N TYR A 244 -8.16 -22.67 -0.65
CA TYR A 244 -9.23 -22.99 0.29
C TYR A 244 -10.10 -24.11 -0.28
N PRO A 245 -10.25 -25.26 0.41
CA PRO A 245 -11.51 -25.97 0.34
C PRO A 245 -12.54 -25.09 1.06
N SER A 246 -13.73 -25.00 0.46
CA SER A 246 -14.90 -24.30 0.98
C SER A 246 -15.05 -24.35 2.50
N GLY A 247 -14.94 -23.19 3.16
CA GLY A 247 -15.36 -22.98 4.55
C GLY A 247 -14.26 -22.53 5.52
N CYS A 248 -14.55 -21.47 6.28
CA CYS A 248 -13.75 -20.84 7.35
C CYS A 248 -12.54 -19.99 6.91
N GLY A 249 -12.72 -18.66 6.95
CA GLY A 249 -11.64 -17.69 6.79
C GLY A 249 -10.62 -17.74 7.92
N SER A 250 -9.34 -17.70 7.55
CA SER A 250 -8.26 -17.39 8.47
C SER A 250 -7.88 -15.92 8.30
N SER A 251 -8.57 -15.05 9.03
CA SER A 251 -8.03 -13.74 9.40
C SER A 251 -7.25 -13.93 10.70
N SER A 252 -5.97 -13.58 10.72
CA SER A 252 -5.22 -13.54 11.96
C SER A 252 -5.49 -12.19 12.61
N ARG A 253 -6.40 -12.16 13.60
CA ARG A 253 -6.52 -11.02 14.51
C ARG A 253 -5.19 -10.85 15.24
N ALA A 254 -4.61 -9.67 15.13
CA ALA A 254 -3.37 -9.30 15.81
C ALA A 254 -3.61 -9.05 17.31
#